data_AF-K9YYI7-F1
#
_entry.id   AF-K9YYI7-F1
#
_cell.length_a   1.000
_cell.length_b   1.000
_cell.length_c   1.000
_cell.angle_alpha   90.00
_cell.angle_beta   90.00
_cell.angle_gamma   90.00
#
_symmetry.space_group_name_H-M   'P 1'
#
loop_
_entity.id
_entity.type
_entity.pdbx_description
1 polymer ?
#
loop_
_entity_poly.entity_id
_entity_poly.type
_entity_poly.pdbx_seq_one_letter_code
_entity_poly.pdbx_strand_id
1 'polypeptide(L)'
;MQHRVALPKWYNNEGQITKDKGQSCRLGGVYETQHQLVIGHWLMENWQKKSVFKSLIVISLLYFLLVAVRLISSGFQITFGSEAKDLFNFATNPFLGLIIGIFATALIQSSSTVISILVGLVAGGLPLSIAIGIVMGANVGTTITNTIVSLGHLKASEEFKRAFAAATVHDCFNFCCLILFFPLEITFHGLEKASQFISNFLVSFEQNWHLISGSGNCL
;
A
#
# COMPACT_ATOMS: atom_id res chain seq x y z
N MET A 1 -0.86 41.94 -35.84
CA MET A 1 -1.44 42.18 -34.50
C MET A 1 -0.96 41.06 -33.58
N GLN A 2 0.16 41.28 -32.88
CA GLN A 2 0.73 40.33 -31.92
C GLN A 2 0.41 40.82 -30.50
N HIS A 3 -0.39 40.05 -29.78
CA HIS A 3 -0.65 40.25 -28.36
C HIS A 3 0.65 40.05 -27.58
N ARG A 4 1.23 41.12 -27.03
CA ARG A 4 2.30 41.04 -26.03
C ARG A 4 1.70 40.57 -24.71
N VAL A 5 1.97 39.33 -24.34
CA VAL A 5 1.77 38.84 -22.98
C VAL A 5 2.76 39.57 -22.08
N ALA A 6 2.27 40.39 -21.16
CA ALA A 6 3.10 41.10 -20.20
C ALA A 6 3.73 40.07 -19.24
N LEU A 7 5.05 39.98 -19.24
CA LEU A 7 5.79 39.12 -18.30
C LEU A 7 5.67 39.70 -16.88
N PRO A 8 5.49 38.85 -15.84
CA PRO A 8 5.53 39.29 -14.45
C PRO A 8 6.88 39.93 -14.09
N LYS A 9 6.87 40.98 -13.26
CA LYS A 9 8.03 41.84 -12.89
C LYS A 9 9.29 41.14 -12.33
N TRP A 10 9.24 39.83 -12.08
CA TRP A 10 10.31 39.01 -11.51
C TRP A 10 11.10 38.20 -12.54
N TYR A 11 10.77 38.35 -13.84
CA TYR A 11 11.40 37.60 -14.92
C TYR A 11 12.19 38.54 -15.81
N ASN A 12 13.52 38.49 -15.73
CA ASN A 12 14.40 39.24 -16.64
C ASN A 12 14.68 38.43 -17.92
N ASN A 13 15.10 39.11 -18.99
CA ASN A 13 15.37 38.50 -20.31
C ASN A 13 16.63 37.60 -20.36
N GLU A 14 17.22 37.30 -19.20
CA GLU A 14 18.41 36.46 -19.03
C GLU A 14 18.12 35.19 -18.20
N GLY A 15 16.85 34.94 -17.84
CA GLY A 15 16.42 33.72 -17.15
C GLY A 15 16.82 33.64 -15.68
N GLN A 16 17.13 34.77 -15.03
CA GLN A 16 17.52 34.80 -13.62
C GLN A 16 16.38 35.30 -12.73
N ILE A 17 15.99 34.45 -11.76
CA ILE A 17 15.07 34.82 -10.68
C ILE A 17 15.88 35.56 -9.62
N THR A 18 15.74 36.89 -9.53
CA THR A 18 16.39 37.66 -8.47
C THR A 18 15.55 37.54 -7.20
N LYS A 19 16.05 36.77 -6.21
CA LYS A 19 15.54 36.88 -4.84
C LYS A 19 16.23 38.05 -4.16
N ASP A 20 15.41 38.91 -3.57
CA ASP A 20 15.81 39.95 -2.65
C ASP A 20 16.72 39.34 -1.57
N LYS A 21 17.92 39.92 -1.38
CA LYS A 21 19.06 39.44 -0.58
C LYS A 21 19.99 38.40 -1.24
N GLY A 22 20.79 38.88 -2.22
CA GLY A 22 22.26 38.79 -2.22
C GLY A 22 22.98 37.49 -1.85
N GLN A 23 22.40 36.30 -2.05
CA GLN A 23 23.08 35.04 -1.76
C GLN A 23 23.07 34.12 -3.00
N SER A 24 24.21 34.12 -3.70
CA SER A 24 24.49 33.24 -4.83
C SER A 24 24.79 31.83 -4.30
N CYS A 25 23.78 30.97 -4.24
CA CYS A 25 24.00 29.54 -4.04
C CYS A 25 24.26 28.88 -5.41
N ARG A 26 25.53 28.61 -5.70
CA ARG A 26 25.94 27.66 -6.75
C ARG A 26 25.41 26.27 -6.38
N LEU A 27 24.30 25.85 -7.00
CA LEU A 27 23.88 24.45 -7.02
C LEU A 27 24.75 23.67 -8.00
N GLY A 28 25.97 23.35 -7.58
CA GLY A 28 26.77 22.31 -8.21
C GLY A 28 26.32 20.95 -7.68
N GLY A 29 25.86 20.05 -8.56
CA GLY A 29 25.75 18.62 -8.26
C GLY A 29 24.38 17.94 -8.42
N VAL A 30 23.41 18.49 -9.16
CA VAL A 30 22.16 17.76 -9.50
C VAL A 30 21.83 17.88 -10.99
N TYR A 31 22.82 17.65 -11.86
CA TYR A 31 22.62 17.66 -13.32
C TYR A 31 22.56 16.25 -13.96
N GLU A 32 22.81 15.18 -13.19
CA GLU A 32 22.84 13.79 -13.72
C GLU A 32 21.50 13.04 -13.64
N THR A 33 20.38 13.75 -13.47
CA THR A 33 19.00 13.17 -13.46
C THR A 33 18.02 13.93 -14.35
N GLN A 34 18.49 14.88 -15.17
CA GLN A 34 17.63 15.73 -16.00
C GLN A 34 17.03 15.04 -17.23
N HIS A 35 17.64 13.96 -17.75
CA HIS A 35 17.12 13.27 -18.95
C HIS A 35 16.01 12.24 -18.68
N GLN A 36 15.95 11.64 -17.49
CA GLN A 36 14.86 10.72 -17.10
C GLN A 36 13.57 11.47 -16.74
N LEU A 37 13.68 12.73 -16.30
CA LEU A 37 12.56 13.54 -15.82
C LEU A 37 11.76 14.21 -16.95
N VAL A 38 12.41 14.59 -18.07
CA VAL A 38 11.72 15.19 -19.23
C VAL A 38 10.89 14.15 -19.98
N ILE A 39 11.40 12.92 -20.11
CA ILE A 39 10.65 11.80 -20.69
C ILE A 39 9.47 11.42 -19.78
N GLY A 40 9.69 11.39 -18.46
CA GLY A 40 8.64 11.18 -17.47
C GLY A 40 7.54 12.25 -17.51
N HIS A 41 7.90 13.54 -17.62
CA HIS A 41 6.94 14.64 -17.69
C HIS A 41 6.14 14.62 -19.01
N TRP A 42 6.79 14.36 -20.15
CA TRP A 42 6.14 14.25 -21.46
C TRP A 42 5.24 13.00 -21.57
N LEU A 43 5.68 11.87 -21.00
CA LEU A 43 4.84 10.68 -20.84
C LEU A 43 3.64 11.01 -19.95
N MET A 44 3.84 11.58 -18.75
CA MET A 44 2.74 11.89 -17.83
C MET A 44 1.71 12.87 -18.43
N GLU A 45 2.14 13.83 -19.25
CA GLU A 45 1.28 14.80 -19.92
C GLU A 45 0.45 14.19 -21.06
N ASN A 46 1.04 13.25 -21.84
CA ASN A 46 0.32 12.51 -22.89
C ASN A 46 -0.54 11.36 -22.35
N TRP A 47 -0.16 10.77 -21.21
CA TRP A 47 -0.96 9.77 -20.51
C TRP A 47 -2.24 10.36 -19.94
N GLN A 48 -2.24 11.65 -19.57
CA GLN A 48 -3.39 12.34 -19.00
C GLN A 48 -4.62 12.47 -19.92
N LYS A 49 -4.41 12.52 -21.24
CA LYS A 49 -5.46 12.90 -22.20
C LYS A 49 -6.40 11.78 -22.65
N LYS A 50 -6.02 10.51 -22.51
CA LYS A 50 -6.89 9.37 -22.88
C LYS A 50 -7.41 8.65 -21.63
N SER A 51 -8.51 9.16 -21.06
CA SER A 51 -9.18 8.58 -19.88
C SER A 51 -9.46 7.07 -19.99
N VAL A 52 -9.76 6.60 -21.20
CA VAL A 52 -10.02 5.17 -21.50
C VAL A 52 -8.74 4.32 -21.40
N PHE A 53 -7.60 4.83 -21.87
CA PHE A 53 -6.34 4.06 -21.85
C PHE A 53 -5.82 3.83 -20.42
N LYS A 54 -5.95 4.83 -19.55
CA LYS A 54 -5.63 4.70 -18.12
C LYS A 54 -6.49 3.65 -17.43
N SER A 55 -7.79 3.68 -17.70
CA SER A 55 -8.75 2.75 -17.09
C SER A 55 -8.45 1.30 -17.49
N LEU A 56 -8.10 1.07 -18.77
CA LEU A 56 -7.71 -0.25 -19.26
C LEU A 56 -6.43 -0.78 -18.58
N ILE A 57 -5.45 0.09 -18.34
CA ILE A 57 -4.20 -0.30 -17.64
C ILE A 57 -4.46 -0.65 -16.18
N VAL A 58 -5.29 0.12 -15.48
CA VAL A 58 -5.65 -0.20 -14.08
C VAL A 58 -6.37 -1.55 -14.00
N ILE A 59 -7.30 -1.82 -14.92
CA ILE A 59 -8.01 -3.11 -14.98
C ILE A 59 -7.03 -4.25 -15.28
N SER A 60 -6.09 -4.07 -16.20
CA SER A 60 -5.08 -5.06 -16.54
C SER A 60 -4.12 -5.36 -15.37
N LEU A 61 -3.67 -4.32 -14.66
CA LEU A 61 -2.86 -4.45 -13.44
C LEU A 61 -3.62 -5.18 -12.34
N LEU A 62 -4.89 -4.86 -12.14
CA LEU A 62 -5.75 -5.52 -11.17
C LEU A 62 -5.93 -7.01 -11.52
N TYR A 63 -6.16 -7.32 -12.79
CA TYR A 63 -6.25 -8.71 -13.25
C TYR A 63 -4.95 -9.49 -12.98
N PHE A 64 -3.79 -8.91 -13.31
CA PHE A 64 -2.50 -9.56 -13.05
C PHE A 64 -2.23 -9.75 -11.55
N LEU A 65 -2.59 -8.77 -10.72
CA LEU A 65 -2.53 -8.87 -9.26
C LEU A 65 -3.34 -10.07 -8.77
N LEU A 66 -4.60 -10.20 -9.22
CA LEU A 66 -5.47 -11.31 -8.83
C LEU A 66 -4.91 -12.66 -9.26
N VAL A 67 -4.35 -12.76 -10.47
CA VAL A 67 -3.68 -13.99 -10.95
C VAL A 67 -2.47 -14.33 -10.08
N ALA A 68 -1.62 -13.35 -9.74
CA ALA A 68 -0.47 -13.56 -8.87
C ALA A 68 -0.89 -14.07 -7.48
N VAL A 69 -1.95 -13.52 -6.89
CA VAL A 69 -2.50 -13.98 -5.61
C VAL A 69 -2.95 -15.45 -5.67
N ARG A 70 -3.57 -15.87 -6.78
CA ARG A 70 -3.96 -17.27 -7.00
C ARG A 70 -2.74 -18.19 -7.09
N LEU A 71 -1.69 -17.76 -7.79
CA LEU A 71 -0.44 -18.53 -7.91
C LEU A 71 0.29 -18.66 -6.58
N ILE A 72 0.30 -17.60 -5.75
CA ILE A 72 0.88 -17.64 -4.41
C ILE A 72 0.09 -18.58 -3.50
N SER A 73 -1.25 -18.53 -3.56
CA SER A 73 -2.13 -19.42 -2.79
C SER A 73 -1.88 -20.90 -3.13
N SER A 74 -1.84 -21.25 -4.42
CA SER A 74 -1.59 -22.63 -4.85
C SER A 74 -0.15 -23.07 -4.56
N GLY A 75 0.84 -22.22 -4.80
CA GLY A 75 2.24 -22.50 -4.50
C GLY A 75 2.49 -22.72 -3.01
N PHE A 76 1.82 -21.96 -2.15
CA PHE A 76 1.89 -22.13 -0.70
C PHE A 76 1.31 -23.48 -0.26
N GLN A 77 0.14 -23.87 -0.79
CA GLN A 77 -0.45 -25.19 -0.49
C GLN A 77 0.44 -26.36 -0.93
N ILE A 78 1.07 -26.25 -2.10
CA ILE A 78 1.95 -27.31 -2.63
C ILE A 78 3.26 -27.40 -1.83
N THR A 79 3.83 -26.26 -1.43
CA THR A 79 5.15 -26.21 -0.77
C THR A 79 5.05 -26.51 0.72
N PHE A 80 4.02 -25.97 1.38
CA PHE A 80 3.89 -26.05 2.84
C PHE A 80 2.78 -27.01 3.28
N GLY A 81 2.00 -27.63 2.39
CA GLY A 81 0.83 -28.43 2.77
C GLY A 81 1.06 -29.52 3.83
N SER A 82 2.24 -30.17 3.84
CA SER A 82 2.58 -31.20 4.83
C SER A 82 3.19 -30.64 6.14
N GLU A 83 3.91 -29.52 6.09
CA GLU A 83 4.57 -28.90 7.26
C GLU A 83 3.85 -27.65 7.81
N ALA A 84 2.77 -27.23 7.14
CA ALA A 84 1.96 -26.07 7.49
C ALA A 84 1.45 -26.19 8.93
N LYS A 85 1.08 -27.39 9.38
CA LYS A 85 0.62 -27.63 10.75
C LYS A 85 1.70 -27.36 11.80
N ASP A 86 2.96 -27.68 11.53
CA ASP A 86 4.06 -27.43 12.47
C ASP A 86 4.51 -25.97 12.44
N LEU A 87 4.49 -25.33 11.27
CA LEU A 87 4.68 -23.89 11.13
C LEU A 87 3.56 -23.08 11.82
N PHE A 88 2.32 -23.55 11.80
CA PHE A 88 1.18 -22.89 12.46
C PHE A 88 1.17 -23.09 13.98
N ASN A 89 1.67 -24.23 14.47
CA ASN A 89 1.92 -24.43 15.89
C ASN A 89 3.08 -23.57 16.41
N PHE A 90 4.08 -23.26 15.59
CA PHE A 90 5.14 -22.32 15.97
C PHE A 90 4.70 -20.85 15.84
N ALA A 91 3.82 -20.56 14.90
CA ALA A 91 3.30 -19.22 14.62
C ALA A 91 2.01 -18.88 15.40
N THR A 92 1.81 -19.41 16.61
CA THR A 92 0.65 -19.05 17.47
C THR A 92 0.69 -17.60 17.97
N ASN A 93 1.79 -16.87 17.76
CA ASN A 93 1.96 -15.51 18.24
C ASN A 93 1.56 -14.47 17.18
N PRO A 94 0.41 -13.78 17.31
CA PRO A 94 0.01 -12.71 16.38
C PRO A 94 1.01 -11.54 16.33
N PHE A 95 1.86 -11.41 17.36
CA PHE A 95 2.98 -10.48 17.39
C PHE A 95 4.02 -10.74 16.29
N LEU A 96 4.29 -12.01 15.97
CA LEU A 96 5.18 -12.33 14.87
C LEU A 96 4.57 -11.90 13.52
N GLY A 97 3.26 -12.09 13.36
CA GLY A 97 2.50 -11.57 12.22
C GLY A 97 2.65 -10.06 12.06
N LEU A 98 2.55 -9.31 13.16
CA LEU A 98 2.73 -7.86 13.15
C LEU A 98 4.11 -7.43 12.65
N ILE A 99 5.18 -8.08 13.14
CA ILE A 99 6.55 -7.78 12.68
C ILE A 99 6.71 -8.10 11.20
N ILE A 100 6.23 -9.27 10.76
CA ILE A 100 6.28 -9.68 9.34
C ILE A 100 5.54 -8.66 8.46
N GLY A 101 4.37 -8.18 8.88
CA GLY A 101 3.61 -7.16 8.16
C GLY A 101 4.35 -5.84 8.03
N ILE A 102 4.99 -5.37 9.10
CA ILE A 102 5.80 -4.13 9.08
C ILE A 102 6.96 -4.27 8.08
N PHE A 103 7.72 -5.38 8.15
CA PHE A 103 8.85 -5.61 7.24
C PHE A 103 8.39 -5.79 5.79
N ALA A 104 7.33 -6.56 5.55
CA ALA A 104 6.79 -6.76 4.22
C ALA A 104 6.34 -5.43 3.59
N THR A 105 5.70 -4.56 4.36
CA THR A 105 5.31 -3.22 3.88
C THR A 105 6.51 -2.30 3.72
N ALA A 106 7.54 -2.38 4.57
CA ALA A 106 8.75 -1.59 4.36
C ALA A 106 9.48 -1.97 3.05
N LEU A 107 9.47 -3.27 2.69
CA LEU A 107 10.09 -3.77 1.45
C LEU A 107 9.24 -3.45 0.20
N ILE A 108 7.92 -3.65 0.29
CA ILE A 108 7.00 -3.49 -0.84
C ILE A 108 6.50 -2.04 -0.97
N GLN A 109 6.62 -1.23 0.08
CA GLN A 109 6.16 0.16 0.21
C GLN A 109 4.63 0.37 0.03
N SER A 110 3.88 -0.69 -0.25
CA SER A 110 2.44 -0.67 -0.49
C SER A 110 1.75 -1.67 0.45
N SER A 111 1.07 -1.18 1.47
CA SER A 111 0.31 -2.02 2.40
C SER A 111 -0.84 -2.75 1.71
N SER A 112 -1.49 -2.12 0.71
CA SER A 112 -2.55 -2.78 -0.08
C SER A 112 -2.03 -3.99 -0.86
N THR A 113 -0.80 -3.93 -1.36
CA THR A 113 -0.18 -5.06 -2.07
C THR A 113 0.12 -6.20 -1.10
N VAL A 114 0.65 -5.89 0.09
CA VAL A 114 0.91 -6.87 1.16
C VAL A 114 -0.38 -7.58 1.59
N ILE A 115 -1.46 -6.83 1.84
CA ILE A 115 -2.75 -7.40 2.21
C ILE A 115 -3.32 -8.28 1.09
N SER A 116 -3.18 -7.87 -0.18
CA SER A 116 -3.65 -8.68 -1.32
C SER A 116 -2.94 -10.04 -1.39
N ILE A 117 -1.61 -10.06 -1.18
CA ILE A 117 -0.81 -11.28 -1.12
C ILE A 117 -1.24 -12.13 0.09
N LEU A 118 -1.43 -11.49 1.24
CA LEU A 118 -1.87 -12.16 2.47
C LEU A 118 -3.22 -12.85 2.31
N VAL A 119 -4.19 -12.23 1.64
CA VAL A 119 -5.50 -12.87 1.36
C VAL A 119 -5.31 -14.15 0.53
N GLY A 120 -4.35 -14.16 -0.40
CA GLY A 120 -3.95 -15.38 -1.13
C GLY A 120 -3.35 -16.45 -0.23
N LEU A 121 -2.51 -16.05 0.72
CA LEU A 121 -1.91 -16.97 1.69
C LEU A 121 -2.95 -17.55 2.65
N VAL A 122 -3.94 -16.75 3.08
CA VAL A 122 -5.07 -17.23 3.89
C VAL A 122 -5.91 -18.24 3.09
N ALA A 123 -6.18 -17.97 1.82
CA ALA A 123 -6.79 -18.97 0.92
C ALA A 123 -5.91 -20.22 0.74
N GLY A 124 -4.58 -20.06 0.89
CA GLY A 124 -3.59 -21.14 0.91
C GLY A 124 -3.54 -21.94 2.23
N GLY A 125 -4.30 -21.54 3.26
CA GLY A 125 -4.34 -22.23 4.55
C GLY A 125 -3.59 -21.53 5.68
N LEU A 126 -3.09 -20.30 5.49
CA LEU A 126 -2.48 -19.51 6.57
C LEU A 126 -3.52 -19.21 7.68
N PRO A 127 -3.19 -19.42 8.97
CA PRO A 127 -4.08 -19.16 10.10
C PRO A 127 -4.51 -17.70 10.16
N LEU A 128 -5.79 -17.51 10.46
CA LEU A 128 -6.40 -16.19 10.54
C LEU A 128 -5.82 -15.33 11.67
N SER A 129 -5.47 -15.96 12.80
CA SER A 129 -4.84 -15.30 13.95
C SER A 129 -3.54 -14.56 13.56
N ILE A 130 -2.69 -15.19 12.74
CA ILE A 130 -1.45 -14.56 12.23
C ILE A 130 -1.78 -13.52 11.16
N ALA A 131 -2.73 -13.82 10.29
CA ALA A 131 -3.13 -12.92 9.20
C ALA A 131 -3.62 -11.57 9.73
N ILE A 132 -4.43 -11.56 10.80
CA ILE A 132 -4.89 -10.34 11.46
C ILE A 132 -3.69 -9.51 11.95
N GLY A 133 -2.69 -10.16 12.56
CA GLY A 133 -1.44 -9.52 12.95
C GLY A 133 -0.69 -8.90 11.77
N ILE A 134 -0.58 -9.61 10.64
CA ILE A 134 0.08 -9.11 9.42
C ILE A 134 -0.66 -7.89 8.85
N VAL A 135 -2.00 -7.90 8.81
CA VAL A 135 -2.78 -6.74 8.34
C VAL A 135 -2.53 -5.52 9.22
N MET A 136 -2.57 -5.70 10.54
CA MET A 136 -2.29 -4.60 11.48
C MET A 136 -0.86 -4.08 11.31
N GLY A 137 0.12 -4.97 11.16
CA GLY A 137 1.52 -4.63 10.91
C GLY A 137 1.72 -3.89 9.57
N ALA A 138 1.03 -4.30 8.51
CA ALA A 138 1.13 -3.67 7.20
C ALA A 138 0.64 -2.20 7.23
N ASN A 139 -0.43 -1.92 7.98
CA ASN A 139 -0.93 -0.55 8.14
C ASN A 139 0.06 0.33 8.93
N VAL A 140 0.70 -0.23 9.96
CA VAL A 140 1.72 0.46 10.76
C VAL A 140 3.00 0.69 9.95
N GLY A 141 3.41 -0.27 9.11
CA GLY A 141 4.59 -0.16 8.26
C GLY A 141 4.55 1.03 7.29
N THR A 142 3.38 1.30 6.70
CA THR A 142 3.18 2.48 5.84
C THR A 142 3.36 3.77 6.62
N THR A 143 2.84 3.84 7.85
CA THR A 143 3.00 4.98 8.76
C THR A 143 4.46 5.23 9.12
N ILE A 144 5.21 4.19 9.50
CA ILE A 144 6.64 4.32 9.84
C ILE A 144 7.42 4.82 8.62
N THR A 145 7.17 4.26 7.44
CA THR A 145 7.85 4.65 6.19
C THR A 145 7.55 6.10 5.81
N ASN A 146 6.28 6.51 5.88
CA ASN A 146 5.86 7.87 5.58
C ASN A 146 6.47 8.89 6.55
N THR A 147 6.49 8.57 7.84
CA THR A 147 7.13 9.42 8.85
C THR A 147 8.62 9.61 8.54
N ILE A 148 9.37 8.53 8.25
CA ILE A 148 10.81 8.62 7.90
C ILE A 148 11.04 9.45 6.64
N VAL A 149 10.27 9.20 5.56
CA VAL A 149 10.38 9.93 4.29
C VAL A 149 10.08 11.41 4.46
N SER A 150 9.10 11.74 5.31
CA SER A 150 8.73 13.12 5.59
C SER A 150 9.84 13.86 6.36
N LEU A 151 10.48 13.23 7.34
CA LEU A 151 11.63 13.81 8.06
C LEU A 151 12.83 14.10 7.15
N GLY A 152 12.94 13.45 5.99
CA GLY A 152 13.96 13.74 4.98
C GLY A 152 13.75 15.05 4.19
N HIS A 153 12.54 15.62 4.20
CA HIS A 153 12.15 16.74 3.32
C HIS A 153 12.03 18.12 4.02
N LEU A 154 12.77 18.34 5.11
CA LEU A 154 12.68 19.51 6.00
C LEU A 154 13.01 20.88 5.36
N LYS A 155 13.51 20.96 4.13
CA LYS A 155 14.04 22.20 3.52
C LYS A 155 13.01 23.15 2.89
N ALA A 156 11.72 22.79 2.77
CA ALA A 156 10.68 23.63 2.13
C ALA A 156 9.47 23.86 3.08
N SER A 157 9.49 24.95 3.85
CA SER A 157 8.79 25.06 5.13
C SER A 157 7.25 25.15 5.11
N GLU A 158 6.61 25.64 4.06
CA GLU A 158 5.15 25.92 4.10
C GLU A 158 4.28 24.79 3.53
N GLU A 159 4.71 24.14 2.45
CA GLU A 159 4.02 22.98 1.88
C GLU A 159 4.31 21.70 2.70
N PHE A 160 5.53 21.59 3.23
CA PHE A 160 5.93 20.54 4.16
C PHE A 160 5.06 20.51 5.41
N LYS A 161 4.78 21.67 6.05
CA LYS A 161 3.96 21.72 7.27
C LYS A 161 2.56 21.14 7.07
N ARG A 162 1.94 21.40 5.90
CA ARG A 162 0.59 20.90 5.60
C ARG A 162 0.59 19.41 5.30
N ALA A 163 1.53 18.94 4.46
CA ALA A 163 1.65 17.52 4.14
C ALA A 163 2.09 16.68 5.34
N PHE A 164 3.01 17.20 6.15
CA PHE A 164 3.50 16.56 7.38
C PHE A 164 2.41 16.50 8.45
N ALA A 165 1.64 17.57 8.65
CA ALA A 165 0.52 17.55 9.60
C ALA A 165 -0.55 16.53 9.20
N ALA A 166 -0.91 16.46 7.92
CA ALA A 166 -1.87 15.47 7.41
C ALA A 166 -1.35 14.02 7.57
N ALA A 167 -0.08 13.78 7.25
CA ALA A 167 0.55 12.47 7.44
C ALA A 167 0.61 12.08 8.92
N THR A 168 1.00 13.00 9.81
CA THR A 168 1.13 12.75 11.25
C THR A 168 -0.22 12.41 11.90
N VAL A 169 -1.30 13.08 11.51
CA VAL A 169 -2.64 12.77 12.07
C VAL A 169 -3.10 11.39 11.64
N HIS A 170 -2.90 11.02 10.37
CA HIS A 170 -3.21 9.68 9.87
C HIS A 170 -2.35 8.61 10.57
N ASP A 171 -1.08 8.91 10.78
CA ASP A 171 -0.13 8.03 11.45
C ASP A 171 -0.47 7.84 12.94
N CYS A 172 -0.83 8.91 13.64
CA CYS A 172 -1.34 8.85 15.02
C CYS A 172 -2.64 8.04 15.12
N PHE A 173 -3.57 8.17 14.17
CA PHE A 173 -4.80 7.38 14.17
C PHE A 173 -4.50 5.87 14.02
N ASN A 174 -3.66 5.50 13.06
CA ASN A 174 -3.25 4.09 12.86
C ASN A 174 -2.54 3.52 14.10
N PHE A 175 -1.70 4.31 14.75
CA PHE A 175 -0.99 3.88 15.95
C PHE A 175 -1.92 3.74 17.16
N CYS A 176 -2.88 4.66 17.33
CA CYS A 176 -3.91 4.55 18.38
C CYS A 176 -4.80 3.31 18.15
N CYS A 177 -5.20 3.05 16.91
CA CYS A 177 -5.94 1.83 16.56
C CYS A 177 -5.11 0.58 16.89
N LEU A 178 -3.82 0.54 16.57
CA LEU A 178 -2.97 -0.59 16.93
C LEU A 178 -2.92 -0.79 18.45
N ILE A 179 -2.58 0.25 19.21
CA ILE A 179 -2.41 0.16 20.66
C ILE A 179 -3.71 -0.28 21.35
N LEU A 180 -4.86 0.08 20.79
CA LEU A 180 -6.16 -0.27 21.37
C LEU A 180 -6.64 -1.66 20.89
N PHE A 181 -6.59 -1.94 19.59
CA PHE A 181 -7.13 -3.16 19.00
C PHE A 181 -6.20 -4.37 19.10
N PHE A 182 -4.88 -4.18 19.06
CA PHE A 182 -3.93 -5.31 19.08
C PHE A 182 -3.90 -6.07 20.42
N PRO A 183 -3.80 -5.42 21.60
CA PRO A 183 -3.90 -6.13 22.88
C PRO A 183 -5.31 -6.64 23.16
N LEU A 184 -6.34 -5.94 22.66
CA LEU A 184 -7.72 -6.43 22.70
C LEU A 184 -7.87 -7.73 21.90
N GLU A 185 -7.24 -7.82 20.72
CA GLU A 185 -7.27 -9.01 19.89
C GLU A 185 -6.56 -10.19 20.56
N ILE A 186 -5.38 -9.97 21.15
CA ILE A 186 -4.67 -11.01 21.90
C ILE A 186 -5.51 -11.53 23.09
N THR A 187 -6.28 -10.65 23.72
CA THR A 187 -7.03 -11.01 24.95
C THR A 187 -8.39 -11.64 24.63
N PHE A 188 -9.13 -11.12 23.65
CA PHE A 188 -10.51 -11.54 23.38
C PHE A 188 -10.68 -12.39 22.12
N HIS A 189 -9.68 -12.39 21.21
CA HIS A 189 -9.76 -12.99 19.87
C HIS A 189 -11.04 -12.54 19.14
N GLY A 190 -11.37 -11.26 19.27
CA GLY A 190 -12.65 -10.70 18.85
C GLY A 190 -12.76 -10.59 17.33
N LEU A 191 -11.70 -10.15 16.66
CA LEU A 191 -11.64 -10.09 15.20
C LEU A 191 -11.59 -11.50 14.60
N GLU A 192 -10.85 -12.42 15.22
CA GLU A 192 -10.83 -13.81 14.77
C GLU A 192 -12.24 -14.44 14.82
N LYS A 193 -12.97 -14.30 15.93
CA LYS A 193 -14.35 -14.83 16.05
C LYS A 193 -15.31 -14.18 15.08
N ALA A 194 -15.24 -12.86 14.91
CA ALA A 194 -16.08 -12.15 13.95
C ALA A 194 -15.78 -12.59 12.51
N SER A 195 -14.52 -12.79 12.18
CA SER A 195 -14.11 -13.22 10.85
C SER A 195 -14.45 -14.69 10.58
N GLN A 196 -14.32 -15.57 11.57
CA GLN A 196 -14.81 -16.95 11.49
C GLN A 196 -16.33 -16.99 11.33
N PHE A 197 -17.09 -16.15 12.05
CA PHE A 197 -18.54 -16.05 11.90
C PHE A 197 -18.92 -15.65 10.47
N ILE A 198 -18.29 -14.59 9.93
CA ILE A 198 -18.54 -14.12 8.56
C ILE A 198 -18.11 -15.18 7.53
N SER A 199 -16.96 -15.83 7.73
CA SER A 199 -16.47 -16.88 6.83
C SER A 199 -17.42 -18.07 6.80
N ASN A 200 -17.87 -18.56 7.96
CA ASN A 200 -18.84 -19.65 8.04
C ASN A 200 -20.18 -19.26 7.41
N PHE A 201 -20.63 -18.01 7.61
CA PHE A 201 -21.85 -17.49 6.99
C PHE A 201 -21.73 -17.42 5.45
N LEU A 202 -20.62 -16.90 4.92
CA LEU A 202 -20.38 -16.81 3.48
C LEU A 202 -20.24 -18.19 2.83
N VAL A 203 -19.47 -19.10 3.43
CA VAL A 203 -19.32 -20.48 2.91
C VAL A 203 -20.64 -21.22 2.98
N SER A 204 -21.43 -21.04 4.05
CA SER A 204 -22.77 -21.62 4.15
C SER A 204 -23.72 -21.05 3.10
N PHE A 205 -23.59 -19.77 2.73
CA PHE A 205 -24.36 -19.18 1.64
C PHE A 205 -23.93 -19.75 0.28
N GLU A 206 -22.63 -19.94 0.04
CA GLU A 206 -22.09 -20.52 -1.19
C GLU A 206 -22.52 -21.98 -1.36
N GLN A 207 -22.48 -22.78 -0.30
CA GLN A 207 -23.02 -24.15 -0.31
C GLN A 207 -24.52 -24.19 -0.56
N ASN A 208 -25.29 -23.26 0.02
CA ASN A 208 -26.73 -23.18 -0.22
C ASN A 208 -27.04 -22.74 -1.67
N TRP A 209 -26.22 -21.85 -2.24
CA TRP A 209 -26.31 -21.46 -3.65
C TRP A 209 -26.02 -22.62 -4.61
N HIS A 210 -25.07 -23.50 -4.28
CA HIS A 210 -24.81 -24.73 -5.05
C HIS A 210 -25.98 -25.72 -5.02
N LEU A 211 -26.73 -25.80 -3.92
CA LEU A 211 -27.95 -26.60 -3.83
C LEU A 211 -29.12 -26.03 -4.66
N ILE A 212 -29.21 -24.70 -4.77
CA ILE A 212 -30.30 -24.02 -5.50
C ILE A 212 -30.01 -23.91 -7.01
N SER A 213 -28.75 -23.77 -7.40
CA SER A 213 -28.34 -23.64 -8.81
C SER A 213 -28.31 -24.96 -9.58
N GLY A 214 -28.69 -26.08 -8.94
CA GLY A 214 -28.78 -27.39 -9.60
C GLY A 214 -27.45 -27.94 -10.10
N SER A 215 -26.32 -27.33 -9.72
CA SER A 215 -24.98 -27.85 -9.98
C SER A 215 -24.60 -28.82 -8.86
N GLY A 216 -25.31 -29.95 -8.82
CA GLY A 216 -24.85 -31.10 -8.08
C GLY A 216 -23.59 -31.64 -8.76
N ASN A 217 -22.46 -31.60 -8.05
CA ASN A 217 -21.39 -32.54 -8.37
C ASN A 217 -21.93 -33.93 -8.05
N CYS A 218 -22.32 -34.67 -9.09
CA CYS A 218 -22.40 -36.12 -9.02
C CYS A 218 -20.99 -36.64 -8.72
N LEU A 219 -20.75 -37.01 -7.47
CA LEU A 219 -19.74 -37.99 -7.07
C LEU A 219 -20.48 -39.19 -6.49
#